data_AF-A0A7Y1XDC5-F1
#
_entry.id   AF-A0A7Y1XDC5-F1
#
_cell.length_a   1.000
_cell.length_b   1.000
_cell.length_c   1.000
_cell.angle_alpha   90.00
_cell.angle_beta   90.00
_cell.angle_gamma   90.00
#
_symmetry.space_group_name_H-M   'P 1'
#
loop_
_entity.id
_entity.type
_entity.pdbx_description
1 polymer ?
#
loop_
_entity_poly.entity_id
_entity_poly.type
_entity_poly.pdbx_seq_one_letter_code
_entity_poly.pdbx_strand_id
1 'polypeptide(L)'
;VQGSTYKDLRQQSAEYIANANAFGNAIGGLSVGEPAEEMYAMTEVVCNVLPEEKPRYLMGVGTPINILENIALGIDMFDCVMPTRNARNGMLFTAHGTININNKKWKDDFSPIDDMAITFVDTDYSKAYLRHLFSVNELLAKQIASIHNLGFYLWLVREARKHIIEGDFLSWKEMMVKQMDKRL
;
A
#
# COMPACT_ATOMS: atom_id res chain seq x y z
N VAL A 1 -7.51 17.59 7.55
CA VAL A 1 -6.52 17.87 8.60
C VAL A 1 -5.17 18.15 7.97
N GLN A 2 -4.55 19.28 8.36
CA GLN A 2 -3.21 19.73 7.94
C GLN A 2 -2.36 19.98 9.21
N GLY A 3 -1.13 20.49 9.05
CA GLY A 3 -0.23 20.82 10.18
C GLY A 3 1.20 20.29 10.03
N SER A 4 1.57 19.75 8.86
CA SER A 4 2.90 19.16 8.60
C SER A 4 3.25 18.10 9.67
N THR A 5 4.48 18.09 10.18
CA THR A 5 4.95 17.19 11.26
C THR A 5 4.93 17.84 12.64
N TYR A 6 4.21 18.97 12.78
CA TYR A 6 4.02 19.67 14.06
C TYR A 6 2.78 19.14 14.79
N LYS A 7 3.01 18.47 15.92
CA LYS A 7 1.97 17.80 16.71
C LYS A 7 0.85 18.74 17.18
N ASP A 8 1.21 19.91 17.67
CA ASP A 8 0.28 20.92 18.15
C ASP A 8 -0.63 21.46 17.04
N LEU A 9 -0.06 21.75 15.86
CA LEU A 9 -0.81 22.21 14.70
C LEU A 9 -1.73 21.11 14.13
N ARG A 10 -1.26 19.86 14.13
CA ARG A 10 -2.07 18.69 13.73
C ARG A 10 -3.27 18.50 14.65
N GLN A 11 -3.06 18.59 15.96
CA GLN A 11 -4.13 18.49 16.94
C GLN A 11 -5.16 19.60 16.76
N GLN A 12 -4.72 20.87 16.71
CA GLN A 12 -5.61 22.02 16.49
C GLN A 12 -6.41 21.88 15.18
N SER A 13 -5.77 21.43 14.10
CA SER A 13 -6.45 21.19 12.82
C SER A 13 -7.45 20.05 12.90
N ALA A 14 -7.12 18.97 13.63
CA ALA A 14 -8.01 17.83 13.80
C ALA A 14 -9.25 18.21 14.62
N GLU A 15 -9.09 18.97 15.70
CA GLU A 15 -10.20 19.48 16.53
C GLU A 15 -11.15 20.36 15.72
N TYR A 16 -10.60 21.29 14.93
CA TYR A 16 -11.40 22.11 14.03
C TYR A 16 -12.18 21.27 13.01
N ILE A 17 -11.52 20.30 12.37
CA ILE A 17 -12.13 19.45 11.33
C ILE A 17 -13.19 18.53 11.92
N ALA A 18 -12.96 17.95 13.11
CA ALA A 18 -13.95 17.16 13.82
C ALA A 18 -15.24 17.97 14.09
N ASN A 19 -15.08 19.22 14.55
CA ASN A 19 -16.18 20.14 14.83
C ASN A 19 -16.95 20.61 13.58
N ALA A 20 -16.33 20.56 12.39
CA ALA A 20 -17.01 20.88 11.13
C ALA A 20 -18.09 19.86 10.75
N ASN A 21 -18.12 18.70 11.41
CA ASN A 21 -19.16 17.68 11.27
C ASN A 21 -19.38 17.17 9.83
N ALA A 22 -18.34 17.18 8.99
CA ALA A 22 -18.39 16.64 7.63
C ALA A 22 -18.66 15.12 7.63
N PHE A 23 -18.99 14.55 6.47
CA PHE A 23 -19.25 13.10 6.32
C PHE A 23 -18.00 12.24 6.54
N GLY A 24 -16.82 12.75 6.19
CA GLY A 24 -15.54 12.06 6.35
C GLY A 24 -14.39 13.06 6.46
N ASN A 25 -13.25 12.58 6.94
CA ASN A 25 -12.12 13.42 7.35
C ASN A 25 -10.86 13.03 6.57
N ALA A 26 -10.45 13.87 5.63
CA ALA A 26 -9.21 13.68 4.90
C ALA A 26 -8.00 14.19 5.72
N ILE A 27 -6.93 13.42 5.74
CA ILE A 27 -5.64 13.74 6.36
C ILE A 27 -4.66 13.97 5.22
N GLY A 28 -4.26 15.22 5.05
CA GLY A 28 -3.35 15.66 3.99
C GLY A 28 -2.00 16.12 4.54
N GLY A 29 -1.06 16.38 3.63
CA GLY A 29 0.27 16.90 3.98
C GLY A 29 1.14 15.90 4.73
N LEU A 30 0.88 14.60 4.54
CA LEU A 30 1.72 13.48 4.93
C LEU A 30 2.10 12.68 3.67
N SER A 31 3.19 11.91 3.72
CA SER A 31 3.87 11.25 2.61
C SER A 31 4.34 12.21 1.51
N VAL A 32 4.92 13.34 1.92
CA VAL A 32 5.50 14.36 1.04
C VAL A 32 7.03 14.40 1.10
N GLY A 33 7.65 13.52 1.89
CA GLY A 33 9.11 13.34 1.95
C GLY A 33 9.65 13.10 3.36
N GLU A 34 8.79 13.16 4.37
CA GLU A 34 9.14 12.88 5.75
C GLU A 34 9.41 11.38 6.00
N PRO A 35 10.15 11.03 7.07
CA PRO A 35 10.30 9.65 7.52
C PRO A 35 8.97 8.98 7.86
N ALA A 36 8.87 7.67 7.64
CA ALA A 36 7.65 6.92 7.93
C ALA A 36 7.20 7.03 9.40
N GLU A 37 8.15 7.09 10.34
CA GLU A 37 7.89 7.27 11.77
C GLU A 37 7.20 8.60 12.08
N GLU A 38 7.60 9.69 11.42
CA GLU A 38 6.94 10.99 11.59
C GLU A 38 5.52 10.97 11.03
N MET A 39 5.33 10.34 9.86
CA MET A 39 4.01 10.12 9.29
C MET A 39 3.11 9.34 10.27
N TYR A 40 3.59 8.22 10.83
CA TYR A 40 2.82 7.41 11.78
C TYR A 40 2.47 8.20 13.04
N ALA A 41 3.44 8.93 13.62
CA ALA A 41 3.22 9.74 14.81
C ALA A 41 2.14 10.81 14.57
N MET A 42 2.14 11.46 13.40
CA MET A 42 1.12 12.46 13.07
C MET A 42 -0.23 11.84 12.75
N THR A 43 -0.26 10.68 12.09
CA THR A 43 -1.50 9.93 11.88
C THR A 43 -2.15 9.58 13.22
N GLU A 44 -1.39 9.03 14.17
CA GLU A 44 -1.90 8.68 15.51
C GLU A 44 -2.51 9.89 16.22
N VAL A 45 -1.80 11.03 16.23
CA VAL A 45 -2.30 12.28 16.83
C VAL A 45 -3.64 12.69 16.23
N VAL A 46 -3.76 12.62 14.90
CA VAL A 46 -4.98 13.04 14.20
C VAL A 46 -6.12 12.04 14.44
N CYS A 47 -5.85 10.74 14.36
CA CYS A 47 -6.86 9.69 14.54
C CYS A 47 -7.44 9.67 15.96
N ASN A 48 -6.64 10.01 16.98
CA ASN A 48 -7.11 10.14 18.37
C ASN A 48 -8.09 11.30 18.60
N VAL A 49 -8.12 12.28 17.69
CA VAL A 49 -9.03 13.45 17.77
C VAL A 49 -10.24 13.27 16.86
N LEU A 50 -10.05 12.65 15.69
CA LEU A 50 -11.12 12.50 14.70
C LEU A 50 -12.19 11.49 15.16
N PRO A 51 -13.48 11.79 14.91
CA PRO A 51 -14.60 10.93 15.30
C PRO A 51 -14.48 9.51 14.75
N GLU A 52 -14.72 8.50 15.59
CA GLU A 52 -14.61 7.08 15.24
C GLU A 52 -15.71 6.62 14.28
N GLU A 53 -16.88 7.23 14.35
CA GLU A 53 -18.03 6.88 13.51
C GLU A 53 -17.93 7.42 12.08
N LYS A 54 -16.84 8.10 11.72
CA LYS A 54 -16.65 8.74 10.42
C LYS A 54 -15.38 8.28 9.72
N PRO A 55 -15.43 8.06 8.39
CA PRO A 55 -14.26 7.63 7.62
C PRO A 55 -13.08 8.60 7.73
N ARG A 56 -11.88 8.04 7.92
CA ARG A 56 -10.60 8.74 7.91
C ARG A 56 -9.83 8.36 6.64
N TYR A 57 -9.54 9.36 5.80
CA TYR A 57 -8.89 9.17 4.51
C TYR A 57 -7.47 9.73 4.53
N LEU A 58 -6.46 8.86 4.43
CA LEU A 58 -5.06 9.27 4.35
C LEU A 58 -4.63 9.43 2.88
N MET A 59 -4.33 10.66 2.49
CA MET A 59 -4.10 11.02 1.10
C MET A 59 -2.66 10.71 0.65
N GLY A 60 -2.50 10.05 -0.50
CA GLY A 60 -1.21 9.89 -1.18
C GLY A 60 -0.24 8.86 -0.58
N VAL A 61 -0.62 8.18 0.50
CA VAL A 61 0.19 7.13 1.15
C VAL A 61 -0.04 5.80 0.46
N GLY A 62 1.02 5.04 0.21
CA GLY A 62 0.76 3.69 -0.26
C GLY A 62 1.91 2.77 -0.58
N THR A 63 2.95 2.63 0.26
CA THR A 63 3.65 1.33 0.29
C THR A 63 2.73 0.31 0.98
N PRO A 64 2.83 -0.99 0.66
CA PRO A 64 2.03 -2.02 1.34
C PRO A 64 2.19 -1.99 2.88
N ILE A 65 3.42 -1.79 3.36
CA ILE A 65 3.73 -1.64 4.78
C ILE A 65 3.02 -0.40 5.37
N ASN A 66 3.13 0.76 4.71
CA ASN A 66 2.48 1.98 5.19
C ASN A 66 0.95 1.86 5.24
N ILE A 67 0.34 1.13 4.31
CA ILE A 67 -1.10 0.86 4.35
C ILE A 67 -1.45 0.09 5.64
N LEU A 68 -0.75 -1.01 5.90
CA LEU A 68 -0.98 -1.84 7.09
C LEU A 68 -0.75 -1.09 8.40
N GLU A 69 0.33 -0.31 8.49
CA GLU A 69 0.61 0.50 9.69
C GLU A 69 -0.46 1.56 9.91
N ASN A 70 -0.90 2.26 8.88
CA ASN A 70 -1.93 3.30 9.04
C ASN A 70 -3.34 2.73 9.26
N ILE A 71 -3.66 1.53 8.75
CA ILE A 71 -4.88 0.82 9.14
C ILE A 71 -4.87 0.55 10.66
N ALA A 72 -3.72 0.12 11.21
CA ALA A 72 -3.58 -0.08 12.67
C ALA A 72 -3.77 1.20 13.48
N LEU A 73 -3.51 2.37 12.87
CA LEU A 73 -3.72 3.70 13.46
C LEU A 73 -5.14 4.25 13.22
N GLY A 74 -6.04 3.49 12.60
CA GLY A 74 -7.45 3.86 12.42
C GLY A 74 -7.79 4.56 11.11
N ILE A 75 -6.96 4.42 10.07
CA ILE A 75 -7.27 4.92 8.72
C ILE A 75 -8.14 3.92 7.94
N ASP A 76 -9.14 4.45 7.24
CA ASP A 76 -10.14 3.66 6.51
C ASP A 76 -9.96 3.70 4.99
N MET A 77 -9.38 4.77 4.46
CA MET A 77 -9.25 5.01 3.02
C MET A 77 -7.85 5.47 2.65
N PHE A 78 -7.40 5.06 1.46
CA PHE A 78 -6.10 5.38 0.89
C PHE A 78 -6.20 5.62 -0.61
N ASP A 79 -5.28 6.42 -1.15
CA ASP A 79 -4.99 6.50 -2.57
C ASP A 79 -3.48 6.56 -2.80
N CYS A 80 -3.00 5.93 -3.86
CA CYS A 80 -1.60 6.06 -4.25
C CYS A 80 -1.38 5.69 -5.70
N VAL A 81 -0.50 6.44 -6.38
CA VAL A 81 -0.04 6.09 -7.73
C VAL A 81 0.96 4.94 -7.74
N MET A 82 1.54 4.60 -6.58
CA MET A 82 2.65 3.66 -6.42
C MET A 82 2.42 2.29 -7.09
N PRO A 83 1.29 1.57 -6.88
CA PRO A 83 1.11 0.24 -7.46
C PRO A 83 1.26 0.27 -8.99
N THR A 84 0.65 1.24 -9.67
CA THR A 84 0.71 1.33 -11.13
C THR A 84 2.02 1.95 -11.61
N ARG A 85 2.53 3.00 -10.95
CA ARG A 85 3.79 3.66 -11.35
C ARG A 85 4.99 2.70 -11.23
N ASN A 86 5.07 1.95 -10.14
CA ASN A 86 6.16 1.02 -9.89
C ASN A 86 6.04 -0.24 -10.78
N ALA A 87 4.82 -0.73 -10.98
CA ALA A 87 4.54 -1.80 -11.95
C ALA A 87 5.10 -1.46 -13.33
N ARG A 88 4.81 -0.27 -13.86
CA ARG A 88 5.29 0.17 -15.18
C ARG A 88 6.81 0.30 -15.29
N ASN A 89 7.51 0.33 -14.16
CA ASN A 89 8.97 0.33 -14.07
C ASN A 89 9.54 -1.04 -13.66
N GLY A 90 8.72 -2.09 -13.61
CA GLY A 90 9.13 -3.47 -13.36
C GLY A 90 9.24 -3.87 -11.89
N MET A 91 8.79 -3.02 -10.95
CA MET A 91 8.74 -3.38 -9.53
C MET A 91 7.36 -3.95 -9.19
N LEU A 92 7.33 -5.21 -8.73
CA LEU A 92 6.11 -5.96 -8.42
C LEU A 92 6.06 -6.33 -6.94
N PHE A 93 4.87 -6.26 -6.36
CA PHE A 93 4.62 -6.68 -4.99
C PHE A 93 4.01 -8.08 -5.01
N THR A 94 4.73 -9.05 -4.45
CA THR A 94 4.30 -10.45 -4.45
C THR A 94 3.99 -10.93 -3.06
N ALA A 95 3.41 -12.13 -2.97
CA ALA A 95 3.25 -12.90 -1.75
C ALA A 95 4.50 -12.87 -0.87
N HIS A 96 5.68 -13.05 -1.46
CA HIS A 96 6.93 -13.33 -0.73
C HIS A 96 7.83 -12.12 -0.55
N GLY A 97 7.41 -10.94 -1.02
CA GLY A 97 8.17 -9.71 -0.95
C GLY A 97 8.09 -8.90 -2.24
N THR A 98 9.00 -7.94 -2.40
CA THR A 98 9.06 -7.11 -3.60
C THR A 98 10.11 -7.65 -4.56
N ILE A 99 9.76 -7.75 -5.85
CA ILE A 99 10.69 -8.13 -6.91
C ILE A 99 10.89 -6.99 -7.91
N ASN A 100 12.08 -6.93 -8.52
CA ASN A 100 12.30 -6.18 -9.75
C ASN A 100 12.42 -7.16 -10.91
N ILE A 101 11.38 -7.24 -11.76
CA ILE A 101 11.28 -8.22 -12.84
C ILE A 101 12.33 -8.01 -13.94
N ASN A 102 12.94 -6.82 -14.02
CA ASN A 102 14.02 -6.53 -14.98
C ASN A 102 15.32 -7.26 -14.65
N ASN A 103 15.49 -7.74 -13.41
CA ASN A 103 16.71 -8.40 -12.96
C ASN A 103 17.03 -9.63 -13.84
N LYS A 104 18.32 -9.80 -14.17
CA LYS A 104 18.80 -10.88 -15.06
C LYS A 104 18.44 -12.28 -14.54
N LYS A 105 18.33 -12.46 -13.22
CA LYS A 105 18.00 -13.76 -12.60
C LYS A 105 16.64 -14.30 -13.01
N TRP A 106 15.70 -13.46 -13.44
CA TRP A 106 14.37 -13.88 -13.89
C TRP A 106 14.33 -14.30 -15.36
N LYS A 107 15.45 -14.20 -16.10
CA LYS A 107 15.50 -14.44 -17.56
C LYS A 107 14.99 -15.83 -17.95
N ASP A 108 15.36 -16.84 -17.18
CA ASP A 108 15.06 -18.24 -17.46
C ASP A 108 14.17 -18.83 -16.33
N ASP A 109 13.47 -17.98 -15.59
CA ASP A 109 12.52 -18.37 -14.54
C ASP A 109 11.11 -18.53 -15.14
N PHE A 110 10.71 -19.79 -15.40
CA PHE A 110 9.41 -20.11 -15.97
C PHE A 110 8.30 -20.26 -14.92
N SER A 111 8.56 -19.96 -13.64
CA SER A 111 7.53 -19.93 -12.61
C SER A 111 6.49 -18.83 -12.92
N PRO A 112 5.27 -18.93 -12.34
CA PRO A 112 4.31 -17.82 -12.34
C PRO A 112 4.93 -16.54 -11.77
N ILE A 113 4.35 -15.39 -12.10
CA ILE A 113 4.73 -14.08 -11.52
C ILE A 113 4.59 -14.13 -9.99
N ASP A 114 3.46 -14.68 -9.54
CA ASP A 114 3.13 -14.88 -8.12
C ASP A 114 2.27 -16.15 -7.97
N ASP A 115 2.56 -16.95 -6.95
CA ASP A 115 1.86 -18.20 -6.67
C ASP A 115 0.55 -18.01 -5.88
N MET A 116 0.30 -16.81 -5.37
CA MET A 116 -0.98 -16.48 -4.72
C MET A 116 -2.18 -16.42 -5.68
N ALA A 117 -1.93 -16.28 -6.98
CA ALA A 117 -2.96 -16.32 -8.03
C ALA A 117 -4.17 -15.38 -7.75
N ILE A 118 -3.90 -14.15 -7.30
CA ILE A 118 -4.92 -13.14 -6.97
C ILE A 118 -5.61 -12.64 -8.24
N THR A 119 -4.85 -12.53 -9.32
CA THR A 119 -5.34 -12.14 -10.63
C THR A 119 -4.90 -13.14 -11.69
N PHE A 120 -5.63 -13.19 -12.81
CA PHE A 120 -5.33 -14.13 -13.90
C PHE A 120 -3.89 -13.99 -14.43
N VAL A 121 -3.32 -12.77 -14.41
CA VAL A 121 -1.98 -12.54 -14.94
C VAL A 121 -0.89 -13.20 -14.10
N ASP A 122 -1.16 -13.49 -12.82
CA ASP A 122 -0.18 -14.06 -11.90
C ASP A 122 0.30 -15.44 -12.39
N THR A 123 -0.61 -16.21 -12.98
CA THR A 123 -0.38 -17.59 -13.43
C THR A 123 -0.38 -17.77 -14.95
N ASP A 124 -1.01 -16.87 -15.71
CA ASP A 124 -1.06 -16.97 -17.18
C ASP A 124 0.29 -16.65 -17.84
N TYR A 125 1.19 -15.96 -17.11
CA TYR A 125 2.49 -15.55 -17.61
C TYR A 125 3.60 -15.99 -16.66
N SER A 126 4.74 -16.34 -17.24
CA SER A 126 5.95 -16.60 -16.46
C SER A 126 6.74 -15.32 -16.17
N LYS A 127 7.58 -15.35 -15.13
CA LYS A 127 8.54 -14.29 -14.86
C LYS A 127 9.48 -14.03 -16.03
N ALA A 128 9.96 -15.10 -16.68
CA ALA A 128 10.79 -15.04 -17.90
C ALA A 128 10.09 -14.27 -19.03
N TYR A 129 8.82 -14.58 -19.29
CA TYR A 129 8.05 -13.90 -20.33
C TYR A 129 7.82 -12.43 -20.00
N LEU A 130 7.37 -12.11 -18.78
CA LEU A 130 7.16 -10.73 -18.37
C LEU A 130 8.46 -9.91 -18.45
N ARG A 131 9.57 -10.46 -17.96
CA ARG A 131 10.89 -9.83 -18.10
C ARG A 131 11.25 -9.61 -19.57
N HIS A 132 11.02 -10.60 -20.44
CA HIS A 132 11.29 -10.47 -21.86
C HIS A 132 10.53 -9.26 -22.44
N LEU A 133 9.22 -9.15 -22.17
CA LEU A 133 8.42 -8.01 -22.62
C LEU A 133 8.99 -6.67 -22.14
N PHE A 134 9.43 -6.57 -20.87
CA PHE A 134 10.13 -5.37 -20.39
C PHE A 134 11.41 -5.09 -21.17
N SER A 135 12.21 -6.12 -21.48
CA SER A 135 13.49 -5.96 -22.18
C SER A 135 13.34 -5.47 -23.62
N VAL A 136 12.19 -5.73 -24.25
CA VAL A 136 11.85 -5.25 -25.59
C VAL A 136 10.94 -4.01 -25.57
N ASN A 137 10.71 -3.41 -24.38
CA ASN A 137 9.86 -2.24 -24.19
C ASN A 137 8.40 -2.40 -24.65
N GLU A 138 7.87 -3.62 -24.59
CA GLU A 138 6.49 -3.91 -24.97
C GLU A 138 5.48 -3.34 -23.97
N LEU A 139 4.39 -2.74 -24.46
CA LEU A 139 3.37 -2.14 -23.60
C LEU A 139 2.61 -3.17 -22.77
N LEU A 140 2.51 -4.40 -23.26
CA LEU A 140 1.87 -5.51 -22.56
C LEU A 140 2.54 -5.78 -21.20
N ALA A 141 3.86 -5.61 -21.09
CA ALA A 141 4.58 -5.74 -19.82
C ALA A 141 3.99 -4.82 -18.74
N LYS A 142 3.74 -3.57 -19.11
CA LYS A 142 3.20 -2.53 -18.23
C LYS A 142 1.76 -2.82 -17.83
N GLN A 143 0.97 -3.40 -18.74
CA GLN A 143 -0.41 -3.80 -18.46
C GLN A 143 -0.45 -4.97 -17.47
N ILE A 144 0.29 -6.05 -17.76
CA ILE A 144 0.41 -7.23 -16.89
C ILE A 144 0.86 -6.81 -15.48
N ALA A 145 1.97 -6.09 -15.39
CA ALA A 145 2.51 -5.62 -14.11
C ALA A 145 1.53 -4.75 -13.33
N SER A 146 0.76 -3.88 -14.02
CA SER A 146 -0.20 -2.99 -13.36
C SER A 146 -1.42 -3.76 -12.84
N ILE A 147 -1.91 -4.75 -13.60
CA ILE A 147 -3.01 -5.63 -13.16
C ILE A 147 -2.58 -6.40 -11.92
N HIS A 148 -1.39 -7.01 -11.94
CA HIS A 148 -0.81 -7.72 -10.81
C HIS A 148 -0.72 -6.84 -9.55
N ASN A 149 -0.05 -5.68 -9.62
CA ASN A 149 0.13 -4.81 -8.46
C ASN A 149 -1.20 -4.25 -7.91
N LEU A 150 -2.16 -3.91 -8.77
CA LEU A 150 -3.50 -3.48 -8.33
C LEU A 150 -4.23 -4.62 -7.63
N GLY A 151 -4.15 -5.84 -8.20
CA GLY A 151 -4.66 -7.06 -7.59
C GLY A 151 -4.10 -7.28 -6.19
N PHE A 152 -2.78 -7.20 -6.05
CA PHE A 152 -2.10 -7.32 -4.76
C PHE A 152 -2.59 -6.28 -3.74
N TYR A 153 -2.72 -5.01 -4.11
CA TYR A 153 -3.21 -3.97 -3.20
C TYR A 153 -4.65 -4.22 -2.75
N LEU A 154 -5.52 -4.62 -3.68
CA LEU A 154 -6.91 -4.96 -3.37
C LEU A 154 -7.00 -6.19 -2.47
N TRP A 155 -6.15 -7.19 -2.69
CA TRP A 155 -6.04 -8.35 -1.80
C TRP A 155 -5.59 -7.93 -0.39
N LEU A 156 -4.52 -7.15 -0.29
CA LEU A 156 -3.95 -6.72 1.00
C LEU A 156 -4.99 -6.03 1.89
N VAL A 157 -5.76 -5.10 1.34
CA VAL A 157 -6.80 -4.40 2.11
C VAL A 157 -8.03 -5.27 2.42
N ARG A 158 -8.32 -6.28 1.59
CA ARG A 158 -9.37 -7.28 1.87
C ARG A 158 -8.96 -8.20 3.00
N GLU A 159 -7.73 -8.68 3.01
CA GLU A 159 -7.21 -9.51 4.11
C GLU A 159 -7.08 -8.70 5.40
N ALA A 160 -6.62 -7.45 5.32
CA ALA A 160 -6.61 -6.57 6.50
C ALA A 160 -8.02 -6.45 7.12
N ARG A 161 -9.05 -6.21 6.28
CA ARG A 161 -10.45 -6.19 6.74
C ARG A 161 -10.86 -7.52 7.37
N LYS A 162 -10.53 -8.65 6.76
CA LYS A 162 -10.87 -9.98 7.27
C LYS A 162 -10.27 -10.19 8.66
N HIS A 163 -8.97 -9.94 8.81
CA HIS A 163 -8.27 -10.09 10.08
C HIS A 163 -8.72 -9.08 11.16
N ILE A 164 -9.21 -7.90 10.77
CA ILE A 164 -9.84 -6.97 11.72
C ILE A 164 -11.13 -7.59 12.27
N ILE A 165 -11.97 -8.16 11.40
CA ILE A 165 -13.25 -8.79 11.79
C ILE A 165 -13.00 -10.04 12.64
N GLU A 166 -11.95 -10.82 12.32
CA GLU A 166 -11.55 -12.02 13.05
C GLU A 166 -10.83 -11.71 14.38
N GLY A 167 -10.38 -10.47 14.58
CA GLY A 167 -9.76 -9.99 15.82
C GLY A 167 -8.26 -10.30 15.94
N ASP A 168 -7.60 -10.74 14.86
CA ASP A 168 -6.19 -11.14 14.82
C ASP A 168 -5.31 -10.24 13.92
N PHE A 169 -5.85 -9.10 13.49
CA PHE A 169 -5.18 -8.14 12.60
C PHE A 169 -3.76 -7.76 13.03
N LEU A 170 -3.53 -7.44 14.30
CA LEU A 170 -2.20 -6.99 14.74
C LEU A 170 -1.14 -8.07 14.55
N SER A 171 -1.43 -9.32 14.93
CA SER A 171 -0.52 -10.45 14.74
C SER A 171 -0.28 -10.74 13.25
N TRP A 172 -1.34 -10.69 12.44
CA TRP A 172 -1.21 -10.87 10.99
C TRP A 172 -0.37 -9.76 10.36
N LYS A 173 -0.63 -8.51 10.73
CA LYS A 173 0.08 -7.32 10.27
C LYS A 173 1.58 -7.44 10.53
N GLU A 174 1.99 -7.82 11.73
CA GLU A 174 3.40 -7.98 12.09
C GLU A 174 4.13 -9.02 11.24
N MET A 175 3.46 -10.13 10.90
CA MET A 175 4.02 -11.12 9.98
C MET A 175 4.12 -10.57 8.55
N MET A 176 3.05 -9.95 8.07
CA MET A 176 2.97 -9.41 6.71
C MET A 176 3.96 -8.27 6.45
N VAL A 177 4.15 -7.37 7.43
CA VAL A 177 5.14 -6.30 7.32
C VAL A 177 6.55 -6.87 7.13
N LYS A 178 6.94 -7.87 7.92
CA LYS A 178 8.22 -8.57 7.78
C LYS A 178 8.36 -9.30 6.43
N GLN A 179 7.26 -9.85 5.92
CA GLN A 179 7.24 -10.54 4.64
C GLN A 179 7.44 -9.56 3.46
N MET A 180 6.74 -8.42 3.48
CA MET A 180 6.78 -7.42 2.42
C MET A 180 8.06 -6.59 2.39
N ASP A 181 8.79 -6.51 3.51
CA ASP A 181 10.10 -5.84 3.58
C ASP A 181 11.20 -6.60 2.82
N LYS A 182 10.98 -7.88 2.50
CA LYS A 182 11.92 -8.69 1.74
C LYS A 182 12.03 -8.18 0.30
N ARG A 183 13.26 -7.98 -0.16
CA ARG A 183 13.58 -7.76 -1.58
C ARG A 183 14.18 -9.04 -2.15
N LEU A 184 13.47 -9.68 -3.08
CA LEU A 184 13.86 -10.98 -3.62
C LEU A 184 14.84 -10.86 -4.76
#